data_AF-A0A4Y2TJH2-F1
#
_entry.id   AF-A0A4Y2TJH2-F1
#
_cell.length_a   1.000
_cell.length_b   1.000
_cell.length_c   1.000
_cell.angle_alpha   90.00
_cell.angle_beta   90.00
_cell.angle_gamma   90.00
#
_symmetry.space_group_name_H-M   'P 1'
#
loop_
_entity.id
_entity.type
_entity.pdbx_description
1 polymer ?
#
loop_
_entity_poly.entity_id
_entity_poly.type
_entity_poly.pdbx_seq_one_letter_code
_entity_poly.pdbx_strand_id
1 'polypeptide(L)' 'RFGTKCAGCEQGIPPTQVVRRAQDNVYHLHCFACILCKRQLNTGDEFYLMEDNKLVCKADYEAAKARGKGFR' A
#
# COMPACT_ATOMS: atom_id res chain seq x y z
N ARG A 1 -10.81 -11.49 -19.76
CA ARG A 1 -11.51 -10.94 -18.58
C ARG A 1 -10.48 -10.18 -17.76
N PHE A 2 -10.56 -8.85 -17.73
CA PHE A 2 -9.68 -8.02 -16.89
C PHE A 2 -10.14 -8.14 -15.44
N GLY A 3 -9.70 -9.17 -14.73
CA GLY A 3 -9.92 -9.30 -13.30
C GLY A 3 -9.05 -8.27 -12.57
N THR A 4 -9.61 -7.62 -11.54
CA THR A 4 -8.85 -6.72 -10.68
C THR A 4 -7.75 -7.53 -9.98
N LYS A 5 -6.49 -7.13 -10.12
CA LYS A 5 -5.35 -7.78 -9.45
C LYS A 5 -4.85 -6.89 -8.33
N CYS A 6 -4.38 -7.53 -7.26
CA CYS A 6 -3.75 -6.83 -6.15
C CYS A 6 -2.36 -6.37 -6.59
N ALA A 7 -2.08 -5.06 -6.58
CA ALA A 7 -0.75 -4.53 -6.87
C ALA A 7 0.29 -4.89 -5.77
N GLY A 8 -0.17 -5.30 -4.58
CA GLY A 8 0.71 -5.67 -3.46
C GLY A 8 1.10 -7.15 -3.41
N CYS A 9 0.26 -8.06 -3.88
CA CYS A 9 0.55 -9.51 -3.88
C CYS A 9 0.37 -10.17 -5.25
N GLU A 10 0.02 -9.39 -6.28
CA GLU A 10 -0.16 -9.79 -7.68
C GLU A 10 -1.24 -10.88 -7.92
N GLN A 11 -1.96 -11.26 -6.87
CA GLN A 11 -3.06 -12.21 -6.93
C GLN A 11 -4.34 -11.58 -7.47
N GLY A 12 -5.16 -12.40 -8.13
CA GLY A 12 -6.47 -11.99 -8.60
C GLY A 12 -7.42 -11.73 -7.44
N ILE A 13 -8.01 -10.54 -7.41
CA ILE A 13 -9.02 -10.17 -6.42
C ILE A 13 -10.40 -10.57 -6.96
N PRO A 14 -11.15 -11.44 -6.25
CA PRO A 14 -12.51 -11.76 -6.64
C PRO A 14 -13.40 -10.51 -6.52
N PRO A 15 -14.38 -10.32 -7.44
CA PRO A 15 -15.26 -9.15 -7.46
C PRO A 15 -16.20 -9.07 -6.25
N THR A 16 -16.36 -10.16 -5.51
CA THR A 16 -17.13 -10.22 -4.27
C THR A 16 -16.36 -9.73 -3.04
N GLN A 17 -15.04 -9.57 -3.15
CA GLN A 17 -14.19 -9.19 -2.04
C GLN A 17 -13.98 -7.67 -2.01
N VAL A 18 -14.01 -7.11 -0.80
CA VAL A 18 -13.79 -5.68 -0.60
C VAL A 18 -12.31 -5.37 -0.82
N VAL A 19 -12.06 -4.34 -1.64
CA VAL A 19 -10.73 -3.90 -2.03
C VAL A 19 -10.46 -2.47 -1.62
N ARG A 20 -9.18 -2.16 -1.46
CA ARG A 20 -8.67 -0.80 -1.31
C ARG A 20 -8.14 -0.33 -2.65
N ARG A 21 -8.54 0.87 -3.07
CA ARG A 21 -7.97 1.53 -4.24
C ARG A 21 -7.11 2.69 -3.79
N ALA A 22 -5.88 2.75 -4.31
CA ALA A 22 -4.99 3.89 -4.13
C ALA A 22 -4.49 4.32 -5.50
N GLN A 23 -4.90 5.53 -5.91
CA GLN A 23 -4.70 6.04 -7.27
C GLN A 23 -5.21 5.03 -8.32
N ASP A 24 -4.33 4.53 -9.19
CA ASP A 24 -4.66 3.56 -10.24
C ASP A 24 -4.57 2.10 -9.78
N ASN A 25 -4.01 1.86 -8.58
CA ASN A 25 -3.72 0.53 -8.07
C ASN A 25 -4.82 0.01 -7.14
N VAL A 26 -5.04 -1.31 -7.19
CA VAL A 26 -5.99 -1.99 -6.31
C VAL A 26 -5.26 -2.96 -5.40
N TYR A 27 -5.68 -3.06 -4.15
CA TYR A 27 -5.07 -3.90 -3.13
C TYR A 27 -6.15 -4.63 -2.34
N HIS A 28 -5.82 -5.81 -1.82
CA HIS A 28 -6.64 -6.41 -0.76
C HIS A 28 -6.63 -5.55 0.49
N LEU A 29 -7.70 -5.60 1.28
CA LEU A 29 -7.76 -4.98 2.61
C LEU A 29 -6.54 -5.31 3.48
N HIS A 30 -6.09 -6.57 3.48
CA HIS A 30 -4.90 -7.00 4.22
C HIS A 30 -3.57 -6.65 3.54
N CYS A 31 -3.56 -6.50 2.22
CA CYS A 31 -2.35 -6.06 1.49
C CYS A 31 -2.12 -4.55 1.61
N PHE A 32 -3.16 -3.79 1.96
CA PHE A 32 -3.09 -2.35 2.15
C PHE A 32 -2.45 -2.01 3.51
N ALA A 33 -1.16 -2.30 3.63
CA ALA A 33 -0.40 -2.16 4.86
C ALA A 33 0.98 -1.55 4.58
N CYS A 34 1.52 -0.86 5.58
CA CYS A 34 2.85 -0.28 5.51
C CYS A 34 3.90 -1.38 5.29
N ILE A 35 4.78 -1.21 4.32
CA ILE A 35 5.84 -2.19 4.04
C ILE A 35 6.93 -2.23 5.11
N LEU A 36 7.07 -1.16 5.91
CA LEU A 36 8.07 -1.04 6.97
C LEU A 36 7.57 -1.64 8.28
N CYS A 37 6.46 -1.14 8.82
CA CYS A 37 5.90 -1.65 10.07
C CYS A 37 4.83 -2.76 9.92
N LYS A 38 4.48 -3.17 8.70
CA LYS A 38 3.40 -4.14 8.40
C LYS A 38 2.01 -3.72 8.93
N ARG A 39 1.84 -2.46 9.37
CA ARG A 39 0.58 -1.95 9.91
C ARG A 39 -0.44 -1.72 8.80
N GLN A 40 -1.65 -2.25 8.97
CA GLN A 40 -2.76 -1.99 8.07
C GLN A 40 -3.16 -0.52 8.10
N LEU A 41 -3.29 0.07 6.91
CA LEU A 41 -3.67 1.47 6.75
C LEU A 41 -5.19 1.54 6.53
N ASN A 42 -5.91 2.17 7.45
CA ASN A 42 -7.36 2.26 7.38
C ASN A 42 -7.81 3.55 6.70
N THR A 43 -9.12 3.66 6.44
CA THR A 43 -9.71 4.93 5.96
C THR A 43 -9.49 5.98 7.03
N GLY A 44 -8.73 7.03 6.71
CA GLY A 44 -8.40 8.11 7.64
C GLY A 44 -6.97 8.07 8.18
N ASP A 45 -6.22 6.97 8.02
CA ASP A 45 -4.79 6.97 8.26
C ASP A 45 -4.05 7.71 7.12
N GLU A 46 -3.09 8.55 7.49
CA GLU A 46 -2.20 9.20 6.53
C GLU A 46 -1.11 8.20 6.08
N PHE A 47 -1.02 7.98 4.77
CA PHE A 47 -0.04 7.12 4.16
C PHE A 47 0.56 7.74 2.89
N TYR A 48 1.72 7.22 2.50
CA TYR A 48 2.45 7.57 1.30
C TYR A 48 2.51 6.36 0.38
N LEU A 49 2.16 6.57 -0.89
CA LEU A 49 2.31 5.59 -1.96
C LEU A 49 3.61 5.89 -2.71
N MET A 50 4.54 4.93 -2.69
CA MET A 50 5.83 5.02 -3.40
C MET A 50 5.70 4.43 -4.82
N GLU A 51 6.70 4.68 -5.68
CA GLU A 51 6.69 4.31 -7.10
C GLU A 51 6.57 2.80 -7.37
N ASP A 52 7.05 1.94 -6.47
CA ASP A 52 6.92 0.47 -6.58
C ASP A 52 5.59 -0.08 -6.01
N ASN A 53 4.50 0.71 -5.97
CA ASN A 53 3.24 0.29 -5.36
C ASN A 53 3.34 0.00 -3.84
N LYS A 54 4.43 0.47 -3.21
CA LYS A 54 4.72 0.27 -1.78
C LYS A 54 4.02 1.34 -0.96
N LEU A 55 3.29 0.90 0.05
CA LEU A 55 2.58 1.77 0.98
C LEU A 55 3.46 1.99 2.22
N VAL A 56 3.58 3.22 2.66
CA VAL A 56 4.35 3.58 3.86
C VAL A 56 3.50 4.50 4.73
N CYS A 57 3.41 4.22 6.04
CA CYS A 57 2.67 5.11 6.94
C CYS A 57 3.45 6.43 7.13
N LYS A 58 2.74 7.51 7.46
CA LYS A 58 3.39 8.82 7.70
C LYS A 58 4.56 8.74 8.68
N ALA A 59 4.41 8.02 9.79
CA ALA A 59 5.46 7.86 10.80
C ALA A 59 6.74 7.22 10.22
N ASP A 60 6.61 6.12 9.50
CA ASP A 60 7.76 5.44 8.88
C ASP A 60 8.35 6.26 7.73
N TYR A 61 7.51 6.96 6.96
CA TYR A 61 7.95 7.83 5.88
C TYR A 61 8.79 8.99 6.42
N GLU A 62 8.29 9.68 7.44
CA GLU A 62 9.02 10.77 8.09
C GLU A 62 10.29 10.26 8.79
N ALA A 63 10.23 9.09 9.44
CA ALA A 63 11.41 8.47 10.02
C ALA A 63 12.47 8.12 8.97
N ALA A 64 12.08 7.53 7.84
CA ALA A 64 13.01 7.20 6.77
C ALA A 64 13.59 8.46 6.09
N LYS A 65 12.75 9.48 5.89
CA LYS A 65 13.16 10.80 5.40
C LYS A 65 14.14 11.48 6.35
N ALA A 66 13.87 11.48 7.66
CA ALA A 66 14.73 12.05 8.69
C ALA A 66 16.06 11.30 8.82
N ARG A 67 16.07 9.99 8.53
CA ARG A 67 17.28 9.16 8.63
C ARG A 67 18.22 9.26 7.43
N GLY A 68 17.89 10.04 6.40
CA GLY A 68 18.81 10.34 5.29
C GLY A 68 19.28 9.12 4.49
N LYS A 69 18.73 7.93 4.74
CA LYS A 69 18.87 6.78 3.84
C LYS A 69 17.94 7.03 2.67
N GLY A 70 18.45 7.74 1.67
CA GLY A 70 17.83 7.82 0.36
C GLY A 70 17.41 6.42 -0.05
N PHE A 71 16.12 6.26 -0.33
CA PHE A 71 15.57 5.10 -1.02
C PHE A 71 16.19 5.13 -2.42
N ARG A 72 17.38 4.53 -2.54
CA ARG A 72 18.06 4.25 -3.79
C ARG A 72 17.61 2.89 -4.30
#